data_AF-A0A329LBB2-F1
#
_entry.id   AF-A0A329LBB2-F1
#
_cell.length_a   1.000
_cell.length_b   1.000
_cell.length_c   1.000
_cell.angle_alpha   90.00
_cell.angle_beta   90.00
_cell.angle_gamma   90.00
#
_symmetry.space_group_name_H-M   'P 1'
#
loop_
_entity.id
_entity.type
_entity.pdbx_description
1 polymer ?
#
loop_
_entity_poly.entity_id
_entity_poly.type
_entity_poly.pdbx_seq_one_letter_code
_entity_poly.pdbx_strand_id
1 'polypeptide(L)'
;MSNAKPPAVDGPADAPGLTEWVDPLDEGRPVRYFRGTERRAAGIRIQLAGRQQSDGTLERQAAIIAEGRRQPVQSSELRALASAALAPPTTSTA
;
A
#
# COMPACT_ATOMS: atom_id res chain seq x y z
N MET A 1 17.71 17.35 -16.71
CA MET A 1 16.68 17.32 -15.64
C MET A 1 17.42 16.97 -14.37
N SER A 2 17.41 17.85 -13.36
CA SER A 2 18.23 17.69 -12.17
C SER A 2 17.62 16.59 -11.30
N ASN A 3 18.30 15.45 -11.15
CA ASN A 3 17.96 14.43 -10.17
C ASN A 3 18.23 15.02 -8.78
N ALA A 4 17.25 15.74 -8.23
CA ALA A 4 17.32 16.22 -6.87
C ALA A 4 17.54 15.01 -5.96
N LYS A 5 18.64 15.03 -5.19
CA LYS A 5 18.94 13.98 -4.22
C LYS A 5 17.71 13.83 -3.32
N PRO A 6 17.06 12.67 -3.29
CA PRO A 6 15.83 12.53 -2.55
C PRO A 6 16.05 12.78 -1.05
N PRO A 7 15.08 13.38 -0.35
CA PRO A 7 15.19 13.63 1.08
C PRO A 7 15.35 12.31 1.84
N ALA A 8 16.10 12.35 2.95
CA ALA A 8 16.34 11.21 3.83
C ALA A 8 15.09 10.92 4.69
N VAL A 9 14.00 10.55 4.03
CA VAL A 9 12.75 10.13 4.67
C VAL A 9 12.67 8.61 4.59
N ASP A 10 12.53 7.98 5.74
CA ASP A 10 12.38 6.52 5.83
C ASP A 10 11.06 6.06 5.22
N GLY A 11 11.09 4.86 4.64
CA GLY A 11 9.88 4.20 4.13
C GLY A 11 8.92 3.87 5.27
N PRO A 12 7.62 3.70 4.99
CA PRO A 12 6.71 3.13 5.96
C PRO A 12 7.22 1.75 6.41
N ALA A 13 7.22 1.50 7.72
CA ALA A 13 7.76 0.26 8.31
C ALA A 13 7.07 -1.02 7.79
N ASP A 14 5.85 -0.89 7.26
CA ASP A 14 5.02 -1.95 6.72
C ASP A 14 5.05 -2.03 5.19
N ALA A 15 5.95 -1.31 4.52
CA ALA A 15 6.10 -1.27 3.06
C ALA A 15 7.28 -2.12 2.57
N PRO A 16 7.08 -3.40 2.21
CA PRO A 16 8.12 -4.22 1.61
C PRO A 16 8.57 -3.72 0.21
N GLY A 17 7.80 -2.84 -0.43
CA GLY A 17 8.14 -2.25 -1.72
C GLY A 17 7.99 -0.74 -1.74
N LEU A 18 9.03 -0.04 -2.21
CA LEU A 18 9.06 1.41 -2.42
C LEU A 18 9.47 1.68 -3.87
N THR A 19 8.84 2.66 -4.51
CA THR A 19 9.35 3.21 -5.76
C THR A 19 10.39 4.29 -5.49
N GLU A 20 11.10 4.70 -6.54
CA GLU A 20 11.86 5.93 -6.52
C GLU A 20 10.95 7.16 -6.35
N TRP A 21 11.57 8.27 -5.94
CA TRP A 21 10.90 9.56 -5.89
C TRP A 21 10.63 10.05 -7.31
N VAL A 22 9.40 10.48 -7.52
CA VAL A 22 8.91 11.07 -8.75
C VAL A 22 8.56 12.53 -8.44
N ASP A 23 8.92 13.44 -9.32
CA ASP A 23 8.45 14.83 -9.27
C ASP A 23 7.15 14.94 -10.07
N PRO A 24 5.99 14.94 -9.41
CA PRO A 24 4.71 15.11 -10.09
C PRO A 24 4.64 16.55 -10.61
N LEU A 25 4.27 16.70 -11.89
CA LEU A 25 4.10 18.00 -12.54
C LEU A 25 3.06 18.88 -11.80
N ASP A 26 2.11 18.27 -11.07
CA ASP A 26 0.96 18.96 -10.46
C ASP A 26 1.01 19.09 -8.93
N GLU A 27 1.72 18.22 -8.19
CA GLU A 27 1.66 18.20 -6.71
C GLU A 27 2.72 19.12 -6.07
N GLY A 28 3.64 19.69 -6.86
CA GLY A 28 4.63 20.69 -6.43
C GLY A 28 5.67 20.18 -5.43
N ARG A 29 5.62 18.90 -5.05
CA ARG A 29 6.55 18.22 -4.14
C ARG A 29 6.86 16.82 -4.65
N PRO A 30 8.10 16.32 -4.48
CA PRO A 30 8.43 14.94 -4.80
C PRO A 30 7.53 13.96 -4.03
N VAL A 31 7.07 12.92 -4.70
CA VAL A 31 6.26 11.83 -4.15
C VAL A 31 6.89 10.48 -4.49
N ARG A 32 6.76 9.50 -3.60
CA ARG A 32 7.04 8.09 -3.94
C ARG A 32 5.84 7.21 -3.64
N TYR A 33 5.66 6.15 -4.42
CA TYR A 33 4.62 5.16 -4.20
C TYR A 33 5.17 4.01 -3.38
N PHE A 34 4.32 3.41 -2.55
CA PHE A 34 4.69 2.24 -1.78
C PHE A 34 3.64 1.14 -1.87
N ARG A 35 4.10 -0.10 -1.73
CA ARG A 35 3.28 -1.29 -1.55
C ARG A 35 3.55 -1.83 -0.15
N GLY A 36 2.50 -1.83 0.64
CA GLY A 36 2.40 -2.28 2.02
C GLY A 36 2.15 -3.78 2.16
N THR A 37 1.98 -4.21 3.41
CA THR A 37 1.67 -5.59 3.79
C THR A 37 0.48 -6.16 3.01
N GLU A 38 0.66 -7.38 2.53
CA GLU A 38 -0.40 -8.15 1.90
C GLU A 38 -1.17 -8.97 2.92
N ARG A 39 -2.49 -9.04 2.76
CA ARG A 39 -3.37 -9.90 3.56
C ARG A 39 -4.17 -10.77 2.61
N ARG A 40 -4.37 -12.03 2.97
CA ARG A 40 -5.14 -12.99 2.16
C ARG A 40 -6.30 -13.53 2.99
N ALA A 41 -7.50 -13.50 2.42
CA ALA A 41 -8.70 -14.09 3.01
C ALA A 41 -9.60 -14.61 1.89
N ALA A 42 -10.12 -15.83 2.03
CA ALA A 42 -11.05 -16.43 1.06
C ALA A 42 -10.57 -16.35 -0.41
N GLY A 43 -9.27 -16.55 -0.67
CA GLY A 43 -8.71 -16.46 -2.02
C GLY A 43 -8.64 -15.04 -2.61
N ILE A 44 -8.89 -14.00 -1.82
CA ILE A 44 -8.77 -12.59 -2.19
C ILE A 44 -7.54 -12.01 -1.50
N ARG A 45 -6.75 -11.23 -2.25
CA ARG A 45 -5.57 -10.50 -1.74
C ARG A 45 -5.94 -9.04 -1.51
N ILE A 46 -5.64 -8.53 -0.32
CA ILE A 46 -5.65 -7.10 -0.02
C ILE A 46 -4.19 -6.67 0.03
N GLN A 47 -3.84 -5.67 -0.76
CA GLN A 47 -2.55 -5.00 -0.67
C GLN A 47 -2.80 -3.57 -0.17
N LEU A 48 -2.20 -3.21 0.96
CA LEU A 48 -2.10 -1.80 1.32
C LEU A 48 -1.12 -1.15 0.34
N ALA A 49 -1.44 0.02 -0.16
CA ALA A 49 -0.57 0.81 -1.02
C ALA A 49 -0.72 2.29 -0.67
N GLY A 50 0.05 3.15 -1.30
CA GLY A 50 -0.12 4.57 -1.06
C GLY A 50 0.96 5.44 -1.66
N ARG A 51 0.94 6.68 -1.22
CA ARG A 51 1.88 7.75 -1.60
C ARG A 51 2.54 8.30 -0.34
N GLN A 52 3.82 8.60 -0.46
CA GLN A 52 4.57 9.33 0.57
C GLN A 52 5.12 10.61 -0.04
N GLN A 53 4.84 11.73 0.60
CA GLN A 53 5.39 13.03 0.23
C GLN A 53 6.76 13.24 0.87
N SER A 54 7.54 14.17 0.31
CA SER A 54 8.90 14.52 0.75
C SER A 54 9.02 15.02 2.19
N ASP A 55 7.91 15.40 2.83
CA ASP A 55 7.84 15.81 4.24
C ASP A 55 7.50 14.65 5.20
N GLY A 56 7.36 13.44 4.67
CA GLY A 56 7.00 12.25 5.44
C GLY A 56 5.49 11.97 5.52
N THR A 57 4.64 12.87 5.02
CA THR A 57 3.19 12.66 4.98
C THR A 57 2.84 11.42 4.16
N LEU A 58 1.98 10.55 4.71
CA LEU A 58 1.51 9.32 4.08
C LEU A 58 0.04 9.44 3.70
N GLU A 59 -0.27 9.15 2.45
CA GLU A 59 -1.63 8.86 1.98
C GLU A 59 -1.73 7.35 1.71
N ARG A 60 -2.58 6.66 2.49
CA ARG A 60 -2.77 5.21 2.38
C ARG A 60 -4.05 4.90 1.61
N GLN A 61 -3.96 3.94 0.70
CA GLN A 61 -5.07 3.43 -0.09
C GLN A 61 -5.05 1.89 -0.03
N ALA A 62 -6.22 1.26 0.08
CA ALA A 62 -6.32 -0.21 0.03
C ALA A 62 -6.64 -0.65 -1.40
N ALA A 63 -5.77 -1.45 -2.01
CA ALA A 63 -6.06 -2.13 -3.27
C ALA A 63 -6.57 -3.54 -2.97
N ILE A 64 -7.80 -3.83 -3.38
CA ILE A 64 -8.38 -5.18 -3.30
C ILE A 64 -8.17 -5.85 -4.65
N ILE A 65 -7.42 -6.96 -4.66
CA ILE A 65 -7.06 -7.68 -5.87
C ILE A 65 -7.62 -9.10 -5.75
N ALA A 66 -8.67 -9.38 -6.53
CA ALA A 66 -9.25 -10.71 -6.70
C ALA A 66 -8.65 -11.39 -7.95
N GLU A 67 -7.35 -11.72 -7.89
CA GLU A 67 -6.64 -12.33 -9.01
C GLU A 67 -7.26 -13.66 -9.45
N GLY A 68 -7.46 -13.82 -10.77
CA GLY A 68 -7.92 -15.08 -11.37
C GLY A 68 -9.37 -15.46 -11.07
N ARG A 69 -10.14 -14.59 -10.41
CA ARG A 69 -11.51 -14.93 -9.97
C ARG A 69 -12.55 -14.44 -10.97
N ARG A 70 -13.36 -15.37 -11.50
CA ARG A 70 -14.48 -15.08 -12.42
C ARG A 70 -15.84 -14.95 -11.72
N GLN A 71 -15.95 -15.44 -10.49
CA GLN A 71 -17.20 -15.39 -9.72
C GLN A 71 -17.25 -14.12 -8.86
N PRO A 72 -18.45 -13.56 -8.63
CA PRO A 72 -18.63 -12.46 -7.69
C PRO A 72 -18.12 -12.80 -6.29
N VAL A 73 -17.60 -11.80 -5.59
CA VAL A 73 -17.24 -11.91 -4.16
C VAL A 73 -18.52 -12.00 -3.34
N GLN A 74 -18.64 -13.04 -2.51
CA GLN A 74 -19.79 -13.21 -1.64
C GLN A 74 -19.72 -12.24 -0.45
N SER A 75 -20.88 -11.90 0.12
CA SER A 75 -20.96 -10.96 1.26
C SER A 75 -20.19 -11.43 2.50
N SER A 76 -20.15 -12.75 2.74
CA SER A 76 -19.35 -13.36 3.82
C SER A 76 -17.84 -13.19 3.60
N GLU A 77 -17.38 -13.32 2.35
CA GLU A 77 -15.98 -13.13 1.96
C GLU A 77 -15.58 -11.66 2.09
N LEU A 78 -16.46 -10.75 1.65
CA LEU A 78 -16.25 -9.31 1.82
C LEU A 78 -16.17 -8.92 3.31
N ARG A 79 -16.98 -9.55 4.17
CA ARG A 79 -16.91 -9.31 5.62
C ARG A 79 -15.60 -9.83 6.22
N ALA A 80 -15.15 -11.03 5.81
CA ALA A 80 -13.87 -11.57 6.23
C ALA A 80 -12.70 -10.68 5.75
N LEU A 81 -12.80 -10.16 4.52
CA LEU A 81 -11.85 -9.22 3.93
C LEU A 81 -11.79 -7.91 4.73
N ALA A 82 -12.95 -7.32 5.06
CA ALA A 82 -13.03 -6.09 5.85
C ALA A 82 -12.47 -6.29 7.26
N SER A 83 -12.78 -7.42 7.91
CA SER A 83 -12.19 -7.76 9.21
C SER A 83 -10.68 -7.92 9.12
N ALA A 84 -10.19 -8.60 8.08
CA ALA A 84 -8.76 -8.73 7.83
C ALA A 84 -8.09 -7.38 7.53
N ALA A 85 -8.76 -6.44 6.86
CA ALA A 85 -8.21 -5.09 6.60
C ALA A 85 -8.10 -4.25 7.88
N LEU A 86 -9.07 -4.38 8.79
CA LEU A 86 -9.13 -3.62 10.04
C LEU A 86 -8.25 -4.21 11.15
N ALA A 87 -7.83 -5.46 11.03
CA ALA A 87 -6.99 -6.09 12.03
C ALA A 87 -5.62 -5.39 12.16
N PRO A 88 -4.99 -5.36 13.34
CA PRO A 88 -3.61 -4.89 13.47
C PRO A 88 -2.67 -5.74 12.59
N PRO A 89 -1.54 -5.19 12.12
CA PRO A 89 -0.54 -5.97 11.42
C PRO A 89 -0.07 -7.12 12.32
N THR A 90 -0.17 -8.35 11.84
CA THR A 90 0.39 -9.50 12.54
C THR A 90 1.90 -9.43 12.41
N THR A 91 2.59 -9.01 13.48
CA THR A 91 4.03 -9.21 13.61
C THR A 91 4.27 -10.71 13.72
N SER A 92 4.76 -11.32 12.64
CA SER A 92 5.27 -12.70 12.72
C SER A 92 6.57 -12.67 13.50
N THR A 93 6.52 -12.94 14.79
CA THR A 93 7.71 -13.36 15.55
C THR A 93 8.02 -14.79 15.14
N ALA A 94 9.02 -14.95 14.26
CA ALA A 94 9.74 -16.19 14.06
C ALA A 94 10.90 -16.27 15.08
#